data_AF-A0A6V7M1H9-F1
#
_entry.id   AF-A0A6V7M1H9-F1
#
_cell.length_a   1.000
_cell.length_b   1.000
_cell.length_c   1.000
_cell.angle_alpha   90.00
_cell.angle_beta   90.00
_cell.angle_gamma   90.00
#
_symmetry.space_group_name_H-M   'P 1'
#
loop_
_entity.id
_entity.type
_entity.pdbx_description
1 polymer ?
#
loop_
_entity_poly.entity_id
_entity_poly.type
_entity_poly.pdbx_seq_one_letter_code
_entity_poly.pdbx_strand_id
1 'polypeptide(L)' 'LLWTAPELLRHTGLRRKGTQPGDVYSFGIIMQEVVVRGEPFCMLALSPE' A
#
# COMPACT_ATOMS: atom_id res chain seq x y z
N LEU A 1 3.93 0.64 -7.08
CA LEU A 1 2.54 0.20 -6.77
C LEU A 1 2.38 -0.31 -5.34
N LEU A 2 3.47 -0.47 -4.58
CA LEU A 2 3.50 -1.09 -3.25
C LEU A 2 2.49 -0.49 -2.25
N TRP A 3 2.32 0.82 -2.25
CA TRP A 3 1.35 1.50 -1.38
C TRP A 3 -0.09 1.48 -1.88
N THR A 4 -0.34 1.04 -3.12
CA THR A 4 -1.68 1.07 -3.69
C THR A 4 -2.45 -0.17 -3.29
N ALA A 5 -3.63 0.03 -2.70
CA ALA A 5 -4.47 -1.07 -2.26
C ALA A 5 -4.86 -2.01 -3.43
N PRO A 6 -4.89 -3.34 -3.21
CA PRO A 6 -5.07 -4.33 -4.27
C PRO A 6 -6.40 -4.20 -5.02
N GLU A 7 -7.46 -3.76 -4.36
CA GLU A 7 -8.76 -3.50 -4.97
C GLU A 7 -8.70 -2.35 -5.99
N LEU A 8 -7.86 -1.34 -5.75
CA LEU A 8 -7.64 -0.24 -6.68
C LEU A 8 -6.82 -0.69 -7.89
N LEU A 9 -5.88 -1.63 -7.69
CA LEU A 9 -5.08 -2.20 -8.78
C LEU A 9 -5.93 -3.06 -9.74
N ARG A 10 -6.92 -3.77 -9.21
CA ARG A 10 -7.81 -4.67 -9.97
C ARG A 10 -8.93 -3.92 -10.71
N HIS A 11 -9.34 -2.74 -10.23
CA HIS A 11 -10.45 -1.98 -10.80
C HIS A 11 -10.02 -0.57 -11.23
N THR A 12 -9.78 -0.39 -12.53
CA THR A 12 -9.34 0.88 -13.14
C THR A 12 -10.26 2.06 -12.83
N GLY A 13 -11.57 1.84 -12.70
CA GLY A 13 -12.54 2.88 -12.31
C GLY A 13 -12.37 3.35 -10.87
N LEU A 14 -12.06 2.44 -9.93
CA LEU A 14 -11.77 2.80 -8.54
C LEU A 14 -10.42 3.47 -8.40
N ARG A 15 -9.45 3.06 -9.22
CA ARG A 15 -8.08 3.58 -9.22
C ARG A 15 -8.00 5.10 -9.43
N ARG A 16 -8.97 5.69 -10.15
CA ARG A 16 -9.09 7.16 -10.33
C ARG A 16 -9.82 7.86 -9.19
N LYS A 17 -10.67 7.14 -8.46
CA LYS A 17 -11.55 7.71 -7.42
C LYS A 17 -10.93 7.59 -6.03
N GLY A 18 -10.08 6.58 -5.81
CA GLY A 18 -9.68 6.17 -4.48
C GLY A 18 -10.84 5.54 -3.70
N THR A 19 -10.51 4.95 -2.55
CA THR A 19 -11.47 4.39 -1.61
C THR A 19 -10.94 4.64 -0.20
N GLN A 20 -11.83 4.91 0.76
CA GLN A 20 -11.42 5.10 2.17
C GLN A 20 -10.68 3.85 2.73
N PRO A 21 -11.10 2.60 2.45
CA PRO A 21 -10.30 1.42 2.80
C PRO A 21 -8.92 1.38 2.13
N GLY A 22 -8.81 1.88 0.90
CA GLY A 22 -7.52 1.95 0.19
C GLY A 22 -6.57 2.99 0.80
N ASP A 23 -7.12 4.09 1.33
CA ASP A 23 -6.33 5.08 2.09
C ASP A 23 -5.82 4.47 3.40
N VAL A 24 -6.65 3.69 4.11
CA VAL A 24 -6.25 2.96 5.32
C VAL A 24 -5.14 1.95 5.03
N TYR A 25 -5.23 1.22 3.91
CA TYR A 25 -4.18 0.30 3.46
C TYR A 25 -2.85 1.04 3.24
N SER A 26 -2.89 2.13 2.48
CA SER A 26 -1.70 2.94 2.17
C SER A 26 -1.07 3.53 3.43
N PHE A 27 -1.91 4.04 4.33
CA PHE A 27 -1.48 4.59 5.62
C PHE A 27 -0.81 3.53 6.50
N GLY A 28 -1.31 2.30 6.52
CA GLY A 28 -0.70 1.20 7.27
C GLY A 28 0.74 0.90 6.83
N ILE A 29 1.00 0.91 5.52
CA ILE A 29 2.35 0.71 4.97
C ILE A 29 3.26 1.89 5.37
N ILE A 30 2.80 3.13 5.20
CA ILE A 30 3.58 4.32 5.57
C ILE A 30 3.93 4.32 7.06
N MET A 31 2.96 4.01 7.92
CA MET A 31 3.18 3.92 9.37
C MET A 31 4.20 2.83 9.71
N GLN A 32 4.16 1.70 9.00
CA GLN A 32 5.13 0.64 9.18
C GLN A 32 6.55 1.08 8.80
N GLU A 33 6.73 1.78 7.68
CA GLU A 33 8.01 2.35 7.26
C GLU A 33 8.55 3.34 8.30
N VAL A 34 7.70 4.21 8.85
CA VAL A 34 8.07 5.18 9.89
C VAL A 34 8.53 4.48 11.18
N VAL A 35 7.80 3.47 11.64
CA VAL A 35 8.09 2.76 12.89
C VAL A 35 9.35 1.89 12.76
N VAL A 36 9.51 1.18 11.64
CA VAL A 36 10.61 0.22 11.44
C VAL A 36 11.85 0.88 10.84
N ARG A 37 11.72 2.08 10.26
CA ARG A 37 12.78 2.74 9.48
C ARG A 37 13.34 1.84 8.37
N GLY A 38 12.46 1.08 7.75
CA GLY A 38 12.79 0.18 6.64
C GLY A 38 11.91 0.46 5.43
N GLU A 39 12.22 -0.19 4.31
CA GLU A 39 11.46 -0.10 3.07
C GLU A 39 10.03 -0.68 3.22
N PRO A 40 9.10 -0.35 2.31
CA PRO A 40 7.76 -0.93 2.31
C PRO A 40 7.82 -2.45 2.34
N PHE A 41 6.98 -3.06 3.16
CA PHE A 41 6.93 -4.51 3.30
C PHE A 41 8.22 -5.15 3.81
N CYS A 42 9.18 -4.43 4.42
CA CYS A 42 10.44 -5.04 4.90
C CYS A 42 10.25 -6.15 5.97
N MET A 43 9.06 -6.26 6.57
CA MET A 43 8.68 -7.35 7.47
C MET A 43 8.07 -8.58 6.77
N LEU A 44 7.73 -8.44 5.48
CA LEU A 44 7.31 -9.52 4.60
C LEU A 44 8.52 -9.81 3.69
N ALA A 45 8.82 -11.08 3.43
CA ALA A 45 9.89 -11.45 2.50
C ALA A 45 9.45 -11.21 1.04
N LEU A 46 9.01 -9.98 0.73
CA LEU A 46 8.58 -9.54 -0.58
C LEU A 46 9.70 -8.67 -1.15
N SER A 47 10.25 -9.06 -2.30
CA SER A 47 11.14 -8.19 -3.05
C SER A 47 10.34 -7.01 -3.64
N PRO A 48 10.94 -5.83 -3.84
CA PRO A 48 10.29 -4.68 -4.50
C PRO A 48 9.91 -4.89 -5.98
N GLU A 49 10.00 -6.12 -6.49
CA GLU A 49 9.89 -6.51 -7.91
C GLU A 49 8.44 -6.59 -8.41
#